data_AF-A0A496CST2-F1
#
_entry.id   AF-A0A496CST2-F1
#
_cell.length_a   1.000
_cell.length_b   1.000
_cell.length_c   1.000
_cell.angle_alpha   90.00
_cell.angle_beta   90.00
_cell.angle_gamma   90.00
#
_symmetry.space_group_name_H-M   'P 1'
#
loop_
_entity.id
_entity.type
_entity.pdbx_description
1 polymer ?
#
loop_
_entity_poly.entity_id
_entity_poly.type
_entity_poly.pdbx_seq_one_letter_code
_entity_poly.pdbx_strand_id
1 'polypeptide(L)'
;METVNKLTYFKTNYYTEDGEQYRIITKVSLDDDCHNNMCDWSITADIDCKNKYDRYIDYMGGCCHKEIIKHCPELAKFIPLHLSNHYGAPMYPEANGTYHAKKSGMKVTMEYLRISEEEYVELSSASDDKLYFKYQLFNLGIVYRWKRESDVLIEELEKLSGKKWVNPYKPEEERFTLKLTEEEKLLIEDRIRNDYYSVSNIEKRKEEAHQAAIAKERANICKRFDEKILEAETEKKIYLYVLDHGLPIDNMIFYSHKNTVVFNWRDYGDKITQGEFVNFVTNIDYSQLPEGIKFEIK
;
A
#
# COMPACT_ATOMS: atom_id res chain seq x y z
N MET A 1 -2.65 -12.55 43.48
CA MET A 1 -3.56 -12.24 42.36
C MET A 1 -3.32 -13.28 41.28
N GLU A 2 -4.36 -13.90 40.74
CA GLU A 2 -4.23 -14.87 39.64
C GLU A 2 -3.60 -14.19 38.43
N THR A 3 -2.64 -14.85 37.76
CA THR A 3 -2.02 -14.34 36.52
C THR A 3 -2.72 -14.90 35.30
N VAL A 4 -3.03 -14.04 34.32
CA VAL A 4 -3.72 -14.42 33.07
C VAL A 4 -3.05 -13.77 31.86
N ASN A 5 -3.18 -14.39 30.70
CA ASN A 5 -2.77 -13.84 29.40
C ASN A 5 -3.90 -13.08 28.68
N LYS A 6 -5.16 -13.36 29.07
CA LYS A 6 -6.36 -12.63 28.65
C LYS A 6 -6.92 -11.86 29.83
N LEU A 7 -6.77 -10.54 29.81
CA LEU A 7 -7.35 -9.66 30.80
C LEU A 7 -8.71 -9.19 30.30
N THR A 8 -9.77 -9.36 31.08
CA THR A 8 -11.12 -8.97 30.66
C THR A 8 -11.93 -8.50 31.86
N TYR A 9 -12.72 -7.45 31.64
CA TYR A 9 -13.70 -6.93 32.57
C TYR A 9 -15.03 -6.68 31.86
N PHE A 10 -16.13 -7.01 32.53
CA PHE A 10 -17.48 -6.76 32.04
C PHE A 10 -18.21 -5.87 33.04
N LYS A 11 -19.00 -4.93 32.51
CA LYS A 11 -19.96 -4.19 33.31
C LYS A 11 -21.31 -4.14 32.61
N THR A 12 -22.34 -4.46 33.37
CA THR A 12 -23.73 -4.32 32.94
C THR A 12 -24.33 -3.06 33.54
N ASN A 13 -25.00 -2.26 32.72
CA ASN A 13 -25.84 -1.16 33.18
C ASN A 13 -27.23 -1.24 32.52
N TYR A 14 -28.23 -0.64 33.17
CA TYR A 14 -29.60 -0.56 32.69
C TYR A 14 -30.01 0.90 32.59
N TYR A 15 -30.69 1.27 31.51
CA TYR A 15 -31.13 2.64 31.28
C TYR A 15 -32.45 2.69 30.52
N THR A 16 -33.10 3.86 30.52
CA THR A 16 -34.31 4.11 29.75
C THR A 16 -34.05 5.26 28.80
N GLU A 17 -34.43 5.10 27.54
CA GLU A 17 -34.34 6.13 26.50
C GLU A 17 -35.60 6.06 25.63
N ASP A 18 -36.21 7.22 25.35
CA ASP A 18 -37.45 7.34 24.57
C ASP A 18 -38.60 6.42 25.03
N GLY A 19 -38.64 6.13 26.34
CA GLY A 19 -39.65 5.27 26.95
C GLY A 19 -39.37 3.77 26.85
N GLU A 20 -38.27 3.37 26.20
CA GLU A 20 -37.82 1.98 26.11
C GLU A 20 -36.72 1.68 27.12
N GLN A 21 -36.71 0.45 27.67
CA GLN A 21 -35.72 0.00 28.64
C GLN A 21 -34.62 -0.80 27.94
N TYR A 22 -33.37 -0.47 28.24
CA TYR A 22 -32.19 -1.07 27.64
C TYR A 22 -31.27 -1.68 28.70
N ARG A 23 -30.50 -2.69 28.28
CA ARG A 23 -29.38 -3.28 29.02
C ARG A 23 -28.13 -3.14 28.16
N ILE A 24 -27.10 -2.48 28.66
CA ILE A 24 -25.78 -2.42 28.02
C ILE A 24 -24.80 -3.29 28.80
N ILE A 25 -24.07 -4.14 28.10
CA ILE A 25 -22.98 -4.96 28.62
C ILE A 25 -21.69 -4.48 27.95
N THR A 26 -20.90 -3.69 28.66
CA THR A 26 -19.61 -3.21 28.18
C THR A 26 -18.52 -4.21 28.54
N LYS A 27 -17.72 -4.61 27.57
CA LYS A 27 -16.54 -5.46 27.73
C LYS A 27 -15.29 -4.64 27.44
N VAL A 28 -14.33 -4.67 28.35
CA VAL A 28 -12.94 -4.23 28.10
C VAL A 28 -12.04 -5.45 28.15
N SER A 29 -11.17 -5.63 27.17
CA SER A 29 -10.17 -6.68 27.20
C SER A 29 -8.81 -6.26 26.65
N LEU A 30 -7.79 -6.96 27.11
CA LEU A 30 -6.45 -6.98 26.57
C LEU A 30 -6.08 -8.45 26.33
N ASP A 31 -6.13 -8.87 25.07
CA ASP A 31 -5.95 -10.26 24.65
C ASP A 31 -5.52 -10.35 23.18
N ASP A 32 -5.19 -11.56 22.75
CA ASP A 32 -4.95 -11.88 21.34
C ASP A 32 -6.02 -12.89 20.86
N ASP A 33 -7.30 -12.48 20.89
CA ASP A 33 -8.42 -13.29 20.38
C ASP A 33 -8.30 -13.58 18.86
N CYS A 34 -7.50 -12.80 18.12
CA CYS A 34 -7.28 -13.00 16.69
C CYS A 34 -6.08 -13.91 16.34
N HIS A 35 -5.33 -14.35 17.35
CA HIS A 35 -4.15 -15.21 17.21
C HIS A 35 -3.10 -14.65 16.24
N ASN A 36 -2.82 -13.34 16.34
CA ASN A 36 -1.86 -12.64 15.48
C ASN A 36 -0.49 -12.43 16.13
N ASN A 37 -0.25 -13.00 17.32
CA ASN A 37 0.95 -12.81 18.13
C ASN A 37 1.12 -11.37 18.63
N MET A 38 0.02 -10.70 18.95
CA MET A 38 0.01 -9.38 19.61
C MET A 38 -1.26 -9.27 20.46
N CYS A 39 -1.11 -8.85 21.72
CA CYS A 39 -2.28 -8.53 22.52
C CYS A 39 -2.75 -7.11 22.22
N ASP A 40 -4.01 -6.97 21.85
CA ASP A 40 -4.64 -5.72 21.49
C ASP A 40 -5.73 -5.34 22.50
N TRP A 41 -5.90 -4.04 22.70
CA TRP A 41 -6.96 -3.47 23.50
C TRP A 41 -8.30 -3.51 22.76
N SER A 42 -9.33 -4.01 23.43
CA SER A 42 -10.69 -4.00 22.94
C SER A 42 -11.64 -3.37 23.96
N ILE A 43 -12.52 -2.50 23.51
CA ILE A 43 -13.67 -2.02 24.29
C ILE A 43 -14.89 -2.01 23.39
N THR A 44 -15.86 -2.85 23.74
CA THR A 44 -17.09 -3.04 22.97
C THR A 44 -18.28 -3.05 23.91
N ALA A 45 -19.48 -2.94 23.35
CA ALA A 45 -20.69 -3.20 24.10
C ALA A 45 -21.66 -4.06 23.30
N ASP A 46 -22.44 -4.86 24.01
CA ASP A 46 -23.67 -5.47 23.52
C ASP A 46 -24.84 -4.76 24.22
N ILE A 47 -25.82 -4.31 23.44
CA ILE A 47 -26.97 -3.55 23.92
C ILE A 47 -28.23 -4.31 23.54
N ASP A 48 -29.05 -4.59 24.55
CA ASP A 48 -30.34 -5.24 24.39
C ASP A 48 -31.48 -4.28 24.71
N CYS A 49 -32.58 -4.35 23.96
CA CYS A 49 -33.83 -3.65 24.27
C CYS A 49 -34.83 -4.61 24.93
N LYS A 50 -35.59 -4.12 25.90
CA LYS A 50 -36.62 -4.90 26.60
C LYS A 50 -37.92 -4.89 25.79
N ASN A 51 -38.36 -6.08 25.39
CA ASN A 51 -39.60 -6.24 24.63
C ASN A 51 -40.86 -6.26 25.53
N LYS A 52 -42.04 -6.29 24.90
CA LYS A 52 -43.36 -6.34 25.56
C LYS A 52 -43.61 -7.56 26.45
N TYR A 53 -42.73 -8.57 26.41
CA TYR A 53 -42.78 -9.77 27.25
C TYR A 53 -41.74 -9.74 28.38
N ASP A 54 -41.22 -8.54 28.70
CA ASP A 54 -40.17 -8.29 29.68
C ASP A 54 -38.85 -9.02 29.43
N ARG A 55 -38.55 -9.38 28.16
CA ARG A 55 -37.29 -10.02 27.77
C ARG A 55 -36.38 -9.04 27.05
N TYR A 56 -35.11 -9.04 27.43
CA TYR A 56 -34.05 -8.34 26.71
C TYR A 56 -33.70 -9.11 25.44
N ILE A 57 -33.78 -8.42 24.30
CA ILE A 57 -33.44 -8.94 22.98
C ILE A 57 -32.34 -8.07 22.37
N ASP A 58 -31.47 -8.69 21.58
CA ASP A 58 -30.37 -8.00 20.89
C ASP A 58 -30.87 -6.79 20.10
N TYR A 59 -30.19 -5.65 20.27
CA TYR A 59 -30.55 -4.38 19.64
C TYR A 59 -29.37 -3.81 18.84
N MET A 60 -28.17 -3.75 19.43
CA MET A 60 -26.94 -3.40 18.73
C MET A 60 -25.71 -3.92 19.48
N GLY A 61 -24.58 -4.06 18.77
CA GLY A 61 -23.33 -4.40 19.41
C GLY A 61 -22.09 -3.98 18.61
N GLY A 62 -20.92 -4.13 19.24
CA GLY A 62 -19.61 -3.79 18.66
C GLY A 62 -19.01 -2.50 19.23
N CYS A 63 -18.51 -1.63 18.35
CA CYS A 63 -17.78 -0.40 18.70
C CYS A 63 -18.73 0.76 19.12
N CYS A 64 -19.54 0.53 20.16
CA CYS A 64 -20.55 1.46 20.68
C CYS A 64 -19.97 2.56 21.59
N HIS A 65 -18.93 3.28 21.12
CA HIS A 65 -18.21 4.26 21.95
C HIS A 65 -19.11 5.37 22.51
N LYS A 66 -20.11 5.84 21.76
CA LYS A 66 -21.01 6.91 22.21
C LYS A 66 -21.91 6.44 23.35
N GLU A 67 -22.44 5.22 23.22
CA GLU A 67 -23.32 4.59 24.19
C GLU A 67 -22.54 4.25 25.47
N ILE A 68 -21.30 3.78 25.33
CA ILE A 68 -20.39 3.54 26.47
C ILE A 68 -20.10 4.84 27.22
N ILE A 69 -19.78 5.94 26.53
CA ILE A 69 -19.56 7.24 27.17
C ILE A 69 -20.79 7.68 27.97
N LYS A 70 -22.00 7.46 27.43
CA LYS A 70 -23.25 7.91 28.03
C LYS A 70 -23.70 7.02 29.20
N HIS A 71 -23.54 5.70 29.07
CA HIS A 71 -24.16 4.74 29.99
C HIS A 71 -23.15 3.94 30.84
N CYS A 72 -21.86 3.92 30.48
CA CYS A 72 -20.78 3.33 31.26
C CYS A 72 -19.56 4.28 31.30
N PRO A 73 -19.73 5.56 31.74
CA PRO A 73 -18.71 6.60 31.60
C PRO A 73 -17.38 6.27 32.27
N GLU A 74 -17.38 5.49 33.35
CA GLU A 74 -16.16 5.04 34.02
C GLU A 74 -15.27 4.12 33.17
N LEU A 75 -15.82 3.48 32.12
CA LEU A 75 -15.05 2.66 31.18
C LEU A 75 -14.63 3.45 29.93
N ALA A 76 -15.12 4.67 29.72
CA ALA A 76 -14.80 5.49 28.56
C ALA A 76 -13.30 5.78 28.42
N LYS A 77 -12.54 5.76 29.52
CA LYS A 77 -11.08 5.94 29.53
C LYS A 77 -10.30 4.90 28.72
N PHE A 78 -10.87 3.73 28.44
CA PHE A 78 -10.23 2.71 27.60
C PHE A 78 -10.45 2.92 26.10
N ILE A 79 -11.42 3.77 25.70
CA ILE A 79 -11.77 4.05 24.30
C ILE A 79 -10.56 4.49 23.45
N PRO A 80 -9.69 5.41 23.91
CA PRO A 80 -8.55 5.84 23.11
C PRO A 80 -7.57 4.72 22.75
N LEU A 81 -7.55 3.62 23.52
CA LEU A 81 -6.69 2.47 23.24
C LEU A 81 -7.38 1.40 22.39
N HIS A 82 -8.67 1.52 22.07
CA HIS A 82 -9.33 0.52 21.24
C HIS A 82 -8.56 0.25 19.93
N LEU A 83 -8.27 -1.01 19.64
CA LEU A 83 -7.47 -1.46 18.49
C LEU A 83 -6.00 -1.02 18.50
N SER A 84 -5.49 -0.58 19.65
CA SER A 84 -4.07 -0.39 19.91
C SER A 84 -3.50 -1.62 20.58
N ASN A 85 -2.23 -1.92 20.30
CA ASN A 85 -1.55 -3.04 20.94
C ASN A 85 -1.26 -2.79 22.43
N HIS A 86 -0.70 -3.77 23.13
CA HIS A 86 -0.36 -3.64 24.55
C HIS A 86 0.73 -2.57 24.83
N TYR A 87 1.45 -2.11 23.81
CA TYR A 87 2.33 -0.93 23.89
C TYR A 87 1.55 0.39 23.73
N GLY A 88 0.24 0.33 23.59
CA GLY A 88 -0.64 1.44 23.26
C GLY A 88 -0.51 1.91 21.81
N ALA A 89 0.35 1.34 20.97
CA ALA A 89 0.52 1.83 19.61
C ALA A 89 -0.69 1.45 18.74
N PRO A 90 -1.26 2.39 17.96
CA PRO A 90 -2.34 2.06 17.05
C PRO A 90 -1.82 1.17 15.91
N MET A 91 -2.72 0.43 15.26
CA MET A 91 -2.36 -0.55 14.23
C MET A 91 -1.67 0.08 13.01
N TYR A 92 -0.41 -0.29 12.71
CA TYR A 92 0.42 0.26 11.63
C TYR A 92 0.61 1.80 11.70
N PRO A 93 1.19 2.33 12.79
CA PRO A 93 1.21 3.76 13.05
C PRO A 93 1.99 4.56 11.99
N GLU A 94 3.06 4.01 11.40
CA GLU A 94 3.80 4.66 10.32
C GLU A 94 2.98 4.74 9.02
N ALA A 95 2.32 3.64 8.63
CA ALA A 95 1.70 3.52 7.32
C ALA A 95 0.32 4.20 7.32
N ASN A 96 -0.48 3.94 8.34
CA ASN A 96 -1.77 4.58 8.52
C ASN A 96 -1.61 6.05 8.92
N GLY A 97 -0.61 6.38 9.76
CA GLY A 97 -0.30 7.78 10.10
C GLY A 97 0.07 8.63 8.89
N THR A 98 0.98 8.13 8.03
CA THR A 98 1.34 8.83 6.77
C THR A 98 0.15 8.94 5.81
N TYR A 99 -0.69 7.90 5.73
CA TYR A 99 -1.91 7.94 4.92
C TYR A 99 -2.89 9.01 5.42
N HIS A 100 -3.21 9.04 6.72
CA HIS A 100 -4.15 9.99 7.29
C HIS A 100 -3.66 11.42 7.15
N ALA A 101 -2.37 11.68 7.40
CA ALA A 101 -1.76 13.00 7.24
C ALA A 101 -1.92 13.53 5.81
N LYS A 102 -1.83 12.64 4.80
CA LYS A 102 -1.92 13.01 3.38
C LYS A 102 -3.33 13.06 2.82
N LYS A 103 -4.25 12.21 3.32
CA LYS A 103 -5.52 11.91 2.66
C LYS A 103 -6.75 12.17 3.53
N SER A 104 -6.66 11.97 4.83
CA SER A 104 -7.80 12.11 5.75
C SER A 104 -7.82 13.47 6.46
N GLY A 105 -6.67 14.12 6.57
CA GLY A 105 -6.53 15.44 7.19
C GLY A 105 -6.24 15.38 8.69
N MET A 106 -6.13 16.58 9.26
CA MET A 106 -5.60 16.83 10.58
C MET A 106 -6.37 16.11 11.70
N LYS A 107 -7.69 16.33 11.78
CA LYS A 107 -8.52 15.77 12.86
C LYS A 107 -8.39 14.25 12.95
N VAL A 108 -8.52 13.55 11.82
CA VAL A 108 -8.43 12.08 11.78
C VAL A 108 -7.04 11.60 12.18
N THR A 109 -6.00 12.29 11.72
CA THR A 109 -4.61 11.95 12.07
C THR A 109 -4.33 12.12 13.56
N MET A 110 -4.80 13.23 14.14
CA MET A 110 -4.65 13.53 15.56
C MET A 110 -5.40 12.53 16.44
N GLU A 111 -6.63 12.19 16.08
CA GLU A 111 -7.43 11.19 16.79
C GLU A 111 -6.77 9.81 16.73
N TYR A 112 -6.31 9.39 15.54
CA TYR A 112 -5.69 8.08 15.33
C TYR A 112 -4.34 7.93 16.04
N LEU A 113 -3.46 8.94 15.98
CA LEU A 113 -2.14 8.91 16.61
C LEU A 113 -2.14 9.42 18.06
N ARG A 114 -3.25 9.98 18.55
CA ARG A 114 -3.35 10.64 19.87
C ARG A 114 -2.26 11.69 20.08
N ILE A 115 -2.20 12.65 19.16
CA ILE A 115 -1.17 13.70 19.10
C ILE A 115 -1.79 15.10 19.16
N SER A 116 -0.96 16.09 19.53
CA SER A 116 -1.34 17.50 19.50
C SER A 116 -1.33 18.07 18.07
N GLU A 117 -1.80 19.31 17.93
CA GLU A 117 -1.76 20.05 16.67
C GLU A 117 -0.32 20.35 16.26
N GLU A 118 0.55 20.71 17.21
CA GLU A 118 1.97 20.97 16.97
C GLU A 118 2.69 19.70 16.48
N GLU A 119 2.43 18.57 17.13
CA GLU A 119 2.96 17.27 16.72
C GLU A 119 2.44 16.84 15.33
N TYR A 120 1.19 17.18 15.02
CA TYR A 120 0.63 16.94 13.69
C TYR A 120 1.36 17.75 12.61
N VAL A 121 1.69 19.02 12.86
CA VAL A 121 2.43 19.85 11.89
C VAL A 121 3.78 19.22 11.58
N GLU A 122 4.53 18.81 12.61
CA GLU A 122 5.82 18.13 12.45
C GLU A 122 5.68 16.81 11.65
N LEU A 123 4.73 15.94 12.02
CA LEU A 123 4.51 14.66 11.34
C LEU A 123 4.00 14.82 9.91
N SER A 124 3.12 15.81 9.65
CA SER A 124 2.59 16.08 8.32
C SER A 124 3.71 16.49 7.36
N SER A 125 4.66 17.31 7.84
CA SER A 125 5.86 17.67 7.07
C SER A 125 6.75 16.47 6.73
N ALA A 126 6.77 15.45 7.60
CA ALA A 126 7.54 14.22 7.41
C ALA A 126 6.83 13.16 6.55
N SER A 127 5.55 13.38 6.18
CA SER A 127 4.70 12.32 5.60
C SER A 127 5.17 11.78 4.24
N ASP A 128 6.03 12.52 3.52
CA ASP A 128 6.62 12.11 2.24
C ASP A 128 7.76 11.09 2.37
N ASP A 129 8.36 10.95 3.55
CA ASP A 129 9.39 9.96 3.84
C ASP A 129 8.94 9.11 5.03
N LYS A 130 8.50 7.87 4.77
CA LYS A 130 8.00 6.97 5.80
C LYS A 130 9.00 6.75 6.94
N LEU A 131 10.30 6.70 6.64
CA LEU A 131 11.33 6.49 7.66
C LEU A 131 11.51 7.75 8.52
N TYR A 132 11.42 8.94 7.92
CA TYR A 132 11.44 10.20 8.67
C TYR A 132 10.20 10.36 9.54
N PHE A 133 9.01 10.02 9.02
CA PHE A 133 7.78 10.00 9.80
C PHE A 133 7.88 9.06 11.00
N LYS A 134 8.36 7.83 10.76
CA LYS A 134 8.65 6.85 11.81
C LYS A 134 9.62 7.43 12.85
N TYR A 135 10.74 8.03 12.43
CA TYR A 135 11.67 8.69 13.33
C TYR A 135 10.98 9.76 14.20
N GLN A 136 10.12 10.60 13.60
CA GLN A 136 9.41 11.65 14.34
C GLN A 136 8.44 11.11 15.39
N LEU A 137 7.80 9.95 15.17
CA LEU A 137 7.00 9.28 16.20
C LEU A 137 7.83 8.98 17.47
N PHE A 138 9.10 8.60 17.32
CA PHE A 138 10.01 8.36 18.44
C PHE A 138 10.56 9.68 19.01
N ASN A 139 11.04 10.57 18.15
CA ASN A 139 11.70 11.83 18.52
C ASN A 139 10.77 12.77 19.30
N LEU A 140 9.49 12.85 18.92
CA LEU A 140 8.47 13.63 19.62
C LEU A 140 7.97 12.95 20.91
N GLY A 141 8.46 11.75 21.24
CA GLY A 141 8.06 11.01 22.43
C GLY A 141 6.67 10.38 22.36
N ILE A 142 6.06 10.31 21.17
CA ILE A 142 4.70 9.80 20.95
C ILE A 142 4.64 8.30 21.28
N VAL A 143 5.61 7.51 20.78
CA VAL A 143 5.68 6.07 21.08
C VAL A 143 5.82 5.81 22.58
N TYR A 144 6.62 6.63 23.28
CA TYR A 144 6.77 6.54 24.72
C TYR A 144 5.48 6.89 25.48
N ARG A 145 4.75 7.90 24.99
CA ARG A 145 3.46 8.31 25.55
C ARG A 145 2.43 7.18 25.43
N TRP A 146 2.32 6.55 24.26
CA TRP A 146 1.42 5.40 24.06
C TRP A 146 1.69 4.27 25.04
N LYS A 147 2.96 3.92 25.26
CA LYS A 147 3.33 2.87 26.21
C LYS A 147 2.90 3.21 27.62
N ARG A 148 3.16 4.44 28.07
CA ARG A 148 2.74 4.91 29.39
C ARG A 148 1.23 4.89 29.57
N GLU A 149 0.47 5.35 28.57
CA GLU A 149 -0.99 5.33 28.59
C GLU A 149 -1.51 3.89 28.73
N SER A 150 -0.96 2.98 27.94
CA SER A 150 -1.28 1.55 28.01
C SER A 150 -0.97 0.95 29.38
N ASP A 151 0.22 1.20 29.93
CA ASP A 151 0.63 0.65 31.23
C ASP A 151 -0.28 1.10 32.37
N VAL A 152 -0.65 2.38 32.39
CA VAL A 152 -1.60 2.91 33.38
C VAL A 152 -2.93 2.19 33.28
N LEU A 153 -3.45 1.99 32.06
CA LEU A 153 -4.74 1.34 31.86
C LEU A 153 -4.67 -0.18 32.09
N ILE A 154 -3.53 -0.84 31.88
CA ILE A 154 -3.32 -2.24 32.30
C ILE A 154 -3.53 -2.34 33.81
N GLU A 155 -2.82 -1.53 34.60
CA GLU A 155 -2.95 -1.56 36.06
C GLU A 155 -4.39 -1.31 36.53
N GLU A 156 -5.12 -0.42 35.85
CA GLU A 156 -6.53 -0.18 36.15
C GLU A 156 -7.41 -1.39 35.81
N LEU A 157 -7.20 -2.01 34.65
CA LEU A 157 -7.97 -3.19 34.26
C LEU A 157 -7.65 -4.41 35.15
N GLU A 158 -6.41 -4.52 35.63
CA GLU A 158 -6.01 -5.52 36.63
C GLU A 158 -6.77 -5.33 37.95
N LYS A 159 -6.90 -4.08 38.41
CA LYS A 159 -7.69 -3.73 39.61
C LYS A 159 -9.18 -4.06 39.41
N LEU A 160 -9.74 -3.74 38.25
CA LEU A 160 -11.16 -4.01 37.94
C LEU A 160 -11.46 -5.50 37.84
N SER A 161 -10.56 -6.28 37.24
CA SER A 161 -10.73 -7.72 37.04
C SER A 161 -10.29 -8.59 38.23
N GLY A 162 -9.48 -8.04 39.14
CA GLY A 162 -8.87 -8.80 40.23
C GLY A 162 -7.80 -9.80 39.76
N LYS A 163 -7.27 -9.60 38.54
CA LYS A 163 -6.29 -10.48 37.88
C LYS A 163 -5.07 -9.68 37.45
N LYS A 164 -3.91 -10.34 37.39
CA LYS A 164 -2.67 -9.74 36.90
C LYS A 164 -2.42 -10.20 35.48
N TRP A 165 -2.14 -9.29 34.56
CA TRP A 165 -1.85 -9.63 33.17
C TRP A 165 -0.38 -9.95 32.97
N VAL A 166 -0.12 -10.94 32.13
CA VAL A 166 1.22 -11.33 31.68
C VAL A 166 1.16 -11.52 30.18
N ASN A 167 2.04 -10.84 29.45
CA ASN A 167 2.17 -11.02 28.01
C ASN A 167 2.49 -12.50 27.70
N PRO A 168 1.68 -13.20 26.87
CA PRO A 168 1.95 -14.59 26.52
C PRO A 168 3.15 -14.76 25.57
N TYR A 169 3.65 -13.68 24.96
CA TYR A 169 4.68 -13.73 23.92
C TYR A 169 6.01 -13.16 24.39
N LYS A 170 7.10 -13.65 23.78
CA LYS A 170 8.40 -13.01 23.89
C LYS A 170 8.50 -11.83 22.90
N PRO A 171 9.32 -10.79 23.17
CA PRO A 171 9.45 -9.62 22.29
C PRO A 171 9.85 -9.91 20.84
N GLU A 172 10.51 -11.05 20.59
CA GLU A 172 10.88 -11.53 19.26
C GLU A 172 9.73 -12.22 18.49
N GLU A 173 8.72 -12.71 19.19
CA GLU A 173 7.54 -13.38 18.61
C GLU A 173 6.42 -12.37 18.28
N GLU A 174 6.48 -11.20 18.91
CA GLU A 174 5.47 -10.15 18.76
C GLU A 174 5.46 -9.50 17.38
N ARG A 175 4.33 -9.63 16.68
CA ARG A 175 4.15 -9.01 15.36
C ARG A 175 3.74 -7.54 15.49
N PHE A 176 3.96 -6.76 14.44
CA PHE A 176 3.48 -5.37 14.34
C PHE A 176 4.01 -4.39 15.41
N THR A 177 5.09 -4.75 16.09
CA THR A 177 5.78 -3.86 17.02
C THR A 177 6.54 -2.79 16.24
N LEU A 178 6.20 -1.52 16.47
CA LEU A 178 6.95 -0.39 15.93
C LEU A 178 8.32 -0.31 16.63
N LYS A 179 9.41 -0.45 15.88
CA LYS A 179 10.79 -0.37 16.38
C LYS A 179 11.59 0.56 15.47
N LEU A 180 12.39 1.46 16.04
CA LEU A 180 13.37 2.27 15.29
C LEU A 180 14.76 1.69 15.57
N THR A 181 15.44 1.19 14.53
CA THR A 181 16.80 0.67 14.71
C THR A 181 17.81 1.80 14.81
N GLU A 182 19.00 1.53 15.37
CA GLU A 182 20.05 2.54 15.43
C GLU A 182 20.54 2.92 14.04
N GLU A 183 20.59 2.00 13.07
CA GLU A 183 20.95 2.32 11.68
C GLU A 183 19.92 3.25 11.04
N GLU A 184 18.62 2.97 11.23
CA GLU A 184 17.52 3.82 10.76
C GLU A 184 17.61 5.22 11.37
N LYS A 185 17.84 5.30 12.68
CA LYS A 185 17.98 6.55 13.41
C LYS A 185 19.17 7.37 12.90
N LEU A 186 20.36 6.76 12.83
CA LEU A 186 21.58 7.42 12.35
C LEU A 186 21.43 7.91 10.90
N LEU A 187 20.76 7.15 10.04
CA LEU A 187 20.47 7.57 8.67
C LEU A 187 19.63 8.84 8.63
N ILE A 188 18.57 8.91 9.43
CA ILE A 188 17.70 10.09 9.48
C ILE A 188 18.43 11.28 10.10
N GLU A 189 19.18 11.08 11.18
CA GLU A 189 19.98 12.13 11.82
C GLU A 189 21.04 12.70 10.85
N ASP A 190 21.69 11.85 10.06
CA ASP A 190 22.61 12.29 9.01
C ASP A 190 21.89 13.10 7.93
N ARG A 191 20.72 12.65 7.47
CA ARG A 191 19.89 13.41 6.52
C ARG A 191 19.49 14.77 7.06
N ILE A 192 19.06 14.85 8.33
CA ILE A 192 18.73 16.11 8.99
C ILE A 192 19.96 17.02 9.02
N ARG A 193 21.14 16.50 9.42
CA ARG A 193 22.40 17.26 9.48
C ARG A 193 22.84 17.81 8.12
N ASN A 194 22.52 17.11 7.04
CA ASN A 194 22.81 17.52 5.67
C ASN A 194 21.66 18.30 5.01
N ASP A 195 20.76 18.89 5.81
CA ASP A 195 19.61 19.70 5.36
C ASP A 195 18.68 18.99 4.37
N TYR A 196 18.64 17.66 4.37
CA TYR A 196 17.88 16.86 3.40
C TYR A 196 16.38 17.18 3.44
N TYR A 197 15.83 17.47 4.62
CA TYR A 197 14.42 17.78 4.82
C TYR A 197 14.10 19.29 4.73
N SER A 198 15.06 20.13 4.35
CA SER A 198 14.77 21.55 4.07
C SER A 198 13.83 21.70 2.88
N VAL A 199 12.98 22.73 2.90
CA VAL A 199 12.04 23.04 1.82
C VAL A 199 12.76 23.13 0.47
N SER A 200 13.89 23.83 0.43
CA SER A 200 14.69 24.00 -0.79
C SER A 200 15.22 22.67 -1.35
N ASN A 201 15.75 21.78 -0.49
CA ASN A 201 16.25 20.48 -0.96
C ASN A 201 15.11 19.54 -1.38
N ILE A 202 13.94 19.62 -0.74
CA ILE A 202 12.75 18.87 -1.16
C ILE A 202 12.30 19.34 -2.55
N GLU A 203 12.20 20.64 -2.78
CA GLU A 203 11.82 21.21 -4.09
C GLU A 203 12.82 20.83 -5.17
N LYS A 204 14.12 20.93 -4.89
CA LYS A 204 15.19 20.52 -5.81
C LYS A 204 15.04 19.06 -6.24
N ARG A 205 14.81 18.14 -5.30
CA ARG A 205 14.60 16.71 -5.62
C ARG A 205 13.33 16.47 -6.44
N LYS A 206 12.26 17.22 -6.17
CA LYS A 206 11.01 17.12 -6.95
C LYS A 206 11.24 17.55 -8.40
N GLU A 207 11.99 18.64 -8.62
CA GLU A 207 12.34 19.10 -9.95
C GLU A 207 13.26 18.11 -10.68
N GLU A 208 14.31 17.62 -10.01
CA GLU A 208 15.22 16.60 -10.58
C GLU A 208 14.47 15.32 -10.97
N ALA A 209 13.55 14.85 -10.13
CA ALA A 209 12.71 13.69 -10.43
C ALA A 209 11.77 13.95 -11.62
N HIS A 210 11.20 15.16 -11.72
CA HIS A 210 10.36 15.55 -12.84
C HIS A 210 11.14 15.56 -14.16
N GLN A 211 12.33 16.18 -14.17
CA GLN A 211 13.20 16.21 -15.35
C GLN A 211 13.66 14.80 -15.76
N ALA A 212 13.99 13.94 -14.79
CA ALA A 212 14.34 12.54 -15.06
C ALA A 212 13.16 11.76 -15.67
N ALA A 213 11.94 11.99 -15.19
CA ALA A 213 10.74 11.37 -15.75
C ALA A 213 10.49 11.81 -17.20
N ILE A 214 10.63 13.11 -17.50
CA ILE A 214 10.55 13.64 -18.86
C ILE A 214 11.62 13.03 -19.76
N ALA A 215 12.87 12.98 -19.30
CA ALA A 215 13.98 12.41 -20.07
C ALA A 215 13.74 10.93 -20.40
N LYS A 216 13.24 10.16 -19.43
CA LYS A 216 12.86 8.75 -19.62
C LYS A 216 11.75 8.60 -20.66
N GLU A 217 10.70 9.42 -20.58
CA GLU A 217 9.60 9.36 -21.53
C GLU A 217 10.05 9.76 -22.94
N ARG A 218 10.90 10.78 -23.05
CA ARG A 218 11.52 11.16 -24.33
C ARG A 218 12.32 10.00 -24.93
N ALA A 219 13.14 9.31 -24.13
CA ALA A 219 13.90 8.15 -24.60
C ALA A 219 12.99 7.01 -25.07
N ASN A 220 11.88 6.75 -24.37
CA ASN A 220 10.88 5.76 -24.79
C ASN A 220 10.23 6.14 -26.14
N ILE A 221 9.88 7.42 -26.31
CA ILE A 221 9.30 7.93 -27.57
C ILE A 221 10.29 7.75 -28.71
N CYS A 222 11.55 8.17 -28.54
CA CYS A 222 12.60 8.02 -29.55
C CYS A 222 12.76 6.55 -29.94
N LYS A 223 12.99 5.66 -28.95
CA LYS A 223 13.15 4.22 -29.21
C LYS A 223 11.99 3.64 -30.01
N ARG A 224 10.74 3.97 -29.64
CA ARG A 224 9.54 3.47 -30.33
C ARG A 224 9.48 3.91 -31.79
N PHE A 225 9.87 5.13 -32.10
CA PHE A 225 9.83 5.64 -33.48
C PHE A 225 11.05 5.23 -34.28
N ASP A 226 12.23 5.13 -33.67
CA ASP A 226 13.45 4.62 -34.32
C ASP A 226 13.24 3.17 -34.77
N GLU A 227 12.61 2.33 -33.95
CA GLU A 227 12.23 0.95 -34.33
C GLU A 227 11.30 0.92 -35.55
N LYS A 228 10.27 1.78 -35.58
CA LYS A 228 9.34 1.87 -36.71
C LYS A 228 9.99 2.40 -37.99
N ILE A 229 10.89 3.38 -37.86
CA ILE A 229 11.64 3.91 -38.98
C ILE A 229 12.52 2.81 -39.56
N LEU A 230 13.24 2.07 -38.71
CA LEU A 230 14.09 0.97 -39.15
C LEU A 230 13.29 -0.15 -39.84
N GLU A 231 12.12 -0.52 -39.32
CA GLU A 231 11.22 -1.49 -39.95
C GLU A 231 10.77 -1.01 -41.34
N ALA A 232 10.32 0.25 -41.44
CA ALA A 232 9.87 0.82 -42.71
C ALA A 232 11.02 0.97 -43.73
N GLU A 233 12.22 1.33 -43.29
CA GLU A 233 13.41 1.41 -44.13
C GLU A 233 13.85 0.02 -44.62
N THR A 234 13.78 -0.99 -43.75
CA THR A 234 14.05 -2.40 -44.06
C THR A 234 13.08 -2.91 -45.12
N GLU A 235 11.78 -2.70 -44.91
CA GLU A 235 10.73 -3.08 -45.86
C GLU A 235 10.93 -2.37 -47.20
N LYS A 236 11.13 -1.04 -47.19
CA LYS A 236 11.43 -0.25 -48.39
C LYS A 236 12.61 -0.82 -49.18
N LYS A 237 13.71 -1.19 -48.50
CA LYS A 237 14.91 -1.75 -49.13
C LYS A 237 14.61 -3.07 -49.84
N ILE A 238 13.84 -3.95 -49.20
CA ILE A 238 13.43 -5.24 -49.77
C ILE A 238 12.56 -5.04 -51.00
N TYR A 239 11.53 -4.19 -50.92
CA TYR A 239 10.62 -3.94 -52.04
C TYR A 239 11.34 -3.34 -53.25
N LEU A 240 12.24 -2.38 -53.04
CA LEU A 240 13.06 -1.83 -54.11
C LEU A 240 13.99 -2.89 -54.72
N TYR A 241 14.64 -3.72 -53.89
CA TYR A 241 15.51 -4.78 -54.38
C TYR A 241 14.79 -5.78 -55.28
N VAL A 242 13.59 -6.23 -54.89
CA VAL A 242 12.77 -7.14 -55.68
C VAL A 242 12.34 -6.49 -57.00
N LEU A 243 11.93 -5.22 -56.95
CA LEU A 243 11.54 -4.45 -58.12
C LEU A 243 12.70 -4.28 -59.11
N ASP A 244 13.91 -3.98 -58.61
CA ASP A 244 15.11 -3.81 -59.42
C ASP A 244 15.54 -5.11 -60.13
N HIS A 245 15.12 -6.28 -59.62
CA HIS A 245 15.29 -7.58 -60.28
C HIS A 245 14.15 -7.93 -61.25
N GLY A 246 13.24 -6.99 -61.51
CA GLY A 246 12.16 -7.13 -62.49
C GLY A 246 10.99 -8.00 -62.05
N LEU A 247 10.88 -8.31 -60.76
CA LEU A 247 9.76 -9.09 -60.23
C LEU A 247 8.60 -8.19 -59.77
N PRO A 248 7.34 -8.66 -59.88
CA PRO A 248 6.18 -7.93 -59.39
C PRO A 248 6.15 -7.89 -57.85
N ILE A 249 5.88 -6.70 -57.30
CA ILE A 249 5.82 -6.47 -55.84
C ILE A 249 4.41 -6.47 -55.27
N ASP A 250 3.37 -6.41 -56.13
CA ASP A 250 1.97 -6.29 -55.71
C ASP A 250 1.40 -7.59 -55.09
N ASN A 251 1.97 -8.74 -55.45
CA ASN A 251 1.60 -10.04 -54.89
C ASN A 251 2.72 -10.63 -54.01
N MET A 252 3.33 -9.76 -53.21
CA MET A 252 4.40 -10.07 -52.26
C MET A 252 4.03 -9.55 -50.87
N ILE A 253 4.42 -10.27 -49.82
CA ILE A 253 4.37 -9.80 -48.43
C ILE A 253 5.70 -10.02 -47.73
N PHE A 254 6.11 -9.06 -46.90
CA PHE A 254 7.24 -9.22 -45.99
C PHE A 254 6.76 -9.47 -44.56
N TYR A 255 7.20 -10.57 -43.97
CA TYR A 255 6.99 -10.88 -42.55
C TYR A 255 8.24 -10.51 -41.74
N SER A 256 8.25 -9.31 -41.18
CA SER A 256 9.38 -8.79 -40.37
C SER A 256 9.79 -9.74 -39.25
N HIS A 257 8.84 -10.31 -38.51
CA HIS A 257 9.10 -11.25 -37.41
C HIS A 257 9.76 -12.57 -37.84
N LYS A 258 9.76 -12.91 -39.14
CA LYS A 258 10.42 -14.12 -39.69
C LYS A 258 11.61 -13.78 -40.58
N ASN A 259 11.83 -12.50 -40.88
CA ASN A 259 12.70 -12.05 -41.96
C ASN A 259 12.42 -12.79 -43.28
N THR A 260 11.15 -13.05 -43.59
CA THR A 260 10.75 -13.83 -44.77
C THR A 260 9.88 -13.01 -45.70
N VAL A 261 10.27 -12.98 -46.98
CA VAL A 261 9.49 -12.46 -48.09
C VAL A 261 8.77 -13.62 -48.77
N VAL A 262 7.45 -13.50 -48.94
CA VAL A 262 6.63 -14.53 -49.55
C VAL A 262 6.00 -13.99 -50.83
N PHE A 263 6.34 -14.60 -51.97
CA PHE A 263 5.73 -14.34 -53.27
C PHE A 263 4.44 -15.14 -53.45
N ASN A 264 3.59 -14.68 -54.37
CA ASN A 264 2.27 -15.25 -54.65
C ASN A 264 1.38 -15.30 -53.39
N TRP A 265 1.49 -14.29 -52.54
CA TRP A 265 0.84 -14.31 -51.23
C TRP A 265 -0.68 -14.45 -51.33
N ARG A 266 -1.28 -13.69 -52.26
CA ARG A 266 -2.69 -13.75 -52.62
C ARG A 266 -2.89 -14.77 -53.72
N ASP A 267 -4.02 -15.47 -53.65
CA ASP A 267 -4.39 -16.48 -54.63
C ASP A 267 -4.77 -15.86 -56.00
N TYR A 268 -4.96 -14.53 -56.03
CA TYR A 268 -5.29 -13.71 -57.20
C TYR A 268 -4.25 -12.61 -57.43
N GLY A 269 -4.23 -12.04 -58.64
CA GLY A 269 -3.21 -11.07 -59.07
C GLY A 269 -2.08 -11.73 -59.87
N ASP A 270 -1.14 -10.92 -60.36
CA ASP A 270 0.01 -11.42 -61.11
C ASP A 270 0.86 -12.31 -60.22
N LYS A 271 1.25 -13.47 -60.75
CA LYS A 271 2.04 -14.48 -60.03
C LYS A 271 3.35 -14.68 -60.76
N ILE A 272 4.40 -14.89 -59.98
CA ILE A 272 5.65 -15.39 -60.52
C ILE A 272 5.60 -16.91 -60.62
N THR A 273 6.23 -17.44 -61.66
CA THR A 273 6.43 -18.86 -61.86
C THR A 273 7.55 -19.39 -60.97
N GLN A 274 7.57 -20.71 -60.76
CA GLN A 274 8.68 -21.37 -60.05
C GLN A 274 10.03 -21.11 -60.73
N GLY A 275 10.07 -21.00 -62.06
CA GLY A 275 11.29 -20.71 -62.81
C GLY A 275 11.83 -19.30 -62.56
N GLU A 276 10.94 -18.29 -62.55
CA GLU A 276 11.30 -16.90 -62.22
C GLU A 276 11.79 -16.79 -60.78
N PHE A 277 11.13 -17.48 -59.84
CA PHE A 277 11.58 -17.54 -58.45
C PHE A 277 12.95 -18.17 -58.29
N VAL A 278 13.20 -19.34 -58.90
CA VAL A 278 14.50 -20.02 -58.85
C VAL A 278 15.60 -19.15 -59.47
N ASN A 279 15.31 -18.49 -60.59
CA ASN A 279 16.26 -17.57 -61.21
C ASN A 279 16.59 -16.38 -60.30
N PHE A 280 15.58 -15.81 -59.64
CA PHE A 280 15.79 -14.73 -58.68
C PHE A 280 16.66 -15.18 -57.51
N VAL A 281 16.28 -16.25 -56.79
CA VAL A 281 17.03 -16.68 -55.59
C VAL A 281 18.46 -17.11 -55.88
N THR A 282 18.75 -17.59 -57.10
CA THR A 282 20.10 -17.98 -57.53
C THR A 282 21.02 -16.76 -57.76
N ASN A 283 20.44 -15.59 -58.06
CA ASN A 283 21.17 -14.37 -58.42
C ASN A 283 21.10 -13.28 -57.33
N ILE A 284 20.66 -13.62 -56.10
CA ILE A 284 20.60 -12.65 -54.99
C ILE A 284 22.01 -12.26 -54.53
N ASP A 285 22.29 -10.97 -54.57
CA ASP A 285 23.34 -10.32 -53.80
C ASP A 285 22.84 -9.95 -52.39
N TYR A 286 23.08 -10.86 -51.43
CA TYR A 286 22.67 -10.67 -50.04
C TYR A 286 23.37 -9.50 -49.34
N SER A 287 24.48 -8.96 -49.88
CA SER A 287 25.14 -7.78 -49.32
C SER A 287 24.27 -6.52 -49.42
N GLN A 288 23.32 -6.51 -50.36
CA GLN A 288 22.38 -5.43 -50.56
C GLN A 288 21.09 -5.59 -49.76
N LEU A 289 20.87 -6.71 -49.07
CA LEU A 289 19.67 -6.96 -48.29
C LEU A 289 19.94 -6.87 -46.78
N PRO A 290 18.90 -6.69 -45.95
CA PRO A 290 19.00 -6.90 -44.52
C PRO A 290 19.51 -8.31 -44.18
N GLU A 291 20.24 -8.45 -43.07
CA GLU A 291 20.82 -9.73 -42.67
C GLU A 291 19.73 -10.78 -42.37
N GLY A 292 19.93 -12.00 -42.87
CA GLY A 292 19.06 -13.14 -42.58
C GLY A 292 17.73 -13.17 -43.34
N ILE A 293 17.56 -12.34 -44.38
CA ILE A 293 16.35 -12.36 -45.23
C ILE A 293 16.24 -13.69 -45.99
N LYS A 294 15.03 -14.24 -45.99
CA LYS A 294 14.63 -15.46 -46.71
C LYS A 294 13.55 -15.13 -47.73
N PHE A 295 13.52 -15.91 -48.81
CA PHE A 295 12.51 -15.81 -49.85
C PHE A 295 11.79 -17.14 -50.01
N GLU A 296 10.46 -17.08 -50.09
CA GLU A 296 9.58 -18.22 -50.26
C GLU A 296 8.55 -17.89 -51.35
N ILE A 297 7.98 -18.93 -51.96
CA ILE A 297 6.89 -18.83 -52.94
C ILE A 297 5.76 -19.74 -52.50
N LYS A 298 4.53 -19.23 -52.57
CA LYS A 298 3.30 -19.98 -52.30
C LYS A 298 2.74 -20.64 -53.56
#